data_AF-A0A951AI20-F1
#
_entry.id   AF-A0A951AI20-F1
#
_cell.length_a   1.000
_cell.length_b   1.000
_cell.length_c   1.000
_cell.angle_alpha   90.00
_cell.angle_beta   90.00
_cell.angle_gamma   90.00
#
_symmetry.space_group_name_H-M   'P 1'
#
loop_
_entity.id
_entity.type
_entity.pdbx_description
1 polymer ?
#
loop_
_entity_poly.entity_id
_entity_poly.type
_entity_poly.pdbx_seq_one_letter_code
_entity_poly.pdbx_strand_id
1 'polypeptide(L)'
;MKKQSRIAAFKSGRITRLVRARRTAPDELLKPKSAADAASEIQARLRELIKLAKEQGYLTFDDLNEALPEGITDANELDAILTRLRRMEIDVIEASDVDRHKEVKKDPDEEEEEKPETKLDILDDPVRMYLKQMGQVPLLTREQEVEISKRIEEAENMVGKHINRFGFTARAHLDLAQKLTEGRERFDRVILDKKIESRERYMKILPRLCKQVEKLGDAITQQYTKLSGTPRRDSKRLKGFQRTLGSLQRLYPKFYFKQKVTEEFVHLADDHYRTLLNVQHEGARKGRNGGSRSAIGTKSRELEKSLWLSIDEYSEQYQSLKSWLRKALRAKTEMVEANLRLVISIAKKYT
;
A
#
# COMPACT_ATOMS: atom_id res chain seq x y z
N MET A 1 64.54 -48.89 -7.47
CA MET A 1 63.97 -50.11 -8.11
C MET A 1 62.69 -50.50 -7.37
N LYS A 2 61.64 -50.78 -8.15
CA LYS A 2 60.47 -51.64 -7.90
C LYS A 2 59.53 -51.42 -6.68
N LYS A 3 58.29 -51.13 -7.08
CA LYS A 3 57.00 -51.78 -6.75
C LYS A 3 56.16 -51.26 -5.56
N GLN A 4 54.96 -50.80 -5.98
CA GLN A 4 53.61 -51.13 -5.47
C GLN A 4 53.26 -50.72 -4.03
N SER A 5 52.09 -50.18 -3.68
CA SER A 5 50.93 -49.55 -4.34
C SER A 5 49.88 -49.36 -3.23
N ARG A 6 49.10 -48.26 -3.24
CA ARG A 6 47.65 -48.13 -2.92
C ARG A 6 47.34 -46.74 -2.33
N ILE A 7 46.60 -45.87 -3.03
CA ILE A 7 45.12 -45.67 -3.15
C ILE A 7 44.71 -44.38 -2.42
N ALA A 8 44.11 -43.45 -3.16
CA ALA A 8 42.91 -42.63 -2.84
C ALA A 8 42.88 -41.42 -3.81
N ALA A 9 42.08 -41.47 -4.88
CA ALA A 9 40.70 -40.95 -4.96
C ALA A 9 40.62 -39.41 -4.86
N PHE A 10 40.26 -38.73 -5.97
CA PHE A 10 39.28 -37.63 -5.97
C PHE A 10 38.91 -37.12 -7.40
N LYS A 11 37.59 -37.09 -7.65
CA LYS A 11 36.76 -36.14 -8.43
C LYS A 11 37.00 -35.79 -9.91
N SER A 12 35.87 -35.33 -10.49
CA SER A 12 35.67 -34.68 -11.80
C SER A 12 35.48 -35.68 -12.95
N GLY A 13 34.49 -35.62 -13.82
CA GLY A 13 33.57 -34.55 -14.18
C GLY A 13 33.44 -34.53 -15.71
N ARG A 14 32.22 -34.76 -16.22
CA ARG A 14 31.72 -34.40 -17.56
C ARG A 14 32.31 -35.11 -18.81
N ILE A 15 31.40 -35.26 -19.80
CA ILE A 15 31.60 -35.21 -21.26
C ILE A 15 31.76 -36.54 -22.05
N THR A 16 30.62 -36.94 -22.64
CA THR A 16 30.37 -37.27 -24.07
C THR A 16 30.56 -38.66 -24.69
N ARG A 17 29.62 -38.89 -25.64
CA ARG A 17 29.66 -39.67 -26.91
C ARG A 17 29.38 -41.18 -26.78
N LEU A 18 28.71 -41.86 -27.71
CA LEU A 18 27.85 -41.58 -28.88
C LEU A 18 27.44 -42.99 -29.42
N VAL A 19 26.41 -43.08 -30.28
CA VAL A 19 26.11 -44.20 -31.22
C VAL A 19 25.37 -45.40 -30.57
N ARG A 20 24.23 -45.91 -31.06
CA ARG A 20 23.91 -46.40 -32.42
C ARG A 20 22.40 -46.61 -32.61
N ALA A 21 22.01 -46.62 -33.88
CA ALA A 21 20.65 -46.58 -34.42
C ALA A 21 19.88 -47.92 -34.48
N ARG A 22 18.55 -47.75 -34.68
CA ARG A 22 17.55 -48.58 -35.41
C ARG A 22 17.26 -50.04 -35.01
N ARG A 23 15.97 -50.30 -34.74
CA ARG A 23 15.11 -51.44 -35.17
C ARG A 23 13.72 -51.28 -34.51
N THR A 24 12.67 -50.86 -35.24
CA THR A 24 11.57 -51.67 -35.84
C THR A 24 10.79 -52.53 -34.84
N ALA A 25 9.47 -52.32 -34.81
CA ALA A 25 8.43 -52.92 -33.96
C ALA A 25 8.45 -54.47 -33.90
N PRO A 26 7.83 -55.13 -32.89
CA PRO A 26 6.39 -55.41 -32.99
C PRO A 26 5.60 -55.51 -31.65
N ASP A 27 4.28 -55.59 -31.83
CA ASP A 27 3.32 -56.48 -31.17
C ASP A 27 2.32 -55.94 -30.14
N GLU A 28 1.06 -56.18 -30.49
CA GLU A 28 -0.18 -55.95 -29.78
C GLU A 28 -0.30 -56.87 -28.56
N LEU A 29 -0.91 -56.41 -27.46
CA LEU A 29 -2.27 -56.80 -27.04
C LEU A 29 -2.59 -56.30 -25.60
N LEU A 30 -3.60 -55.43 -25.53
CA LEU A 30 -4.62 -55.24 -24.48
C LEU A 30 -4.23 -54.99 -23.00
N LYS A 31 -4.46 -53.74 -22.55
CA LYS A 31 -4.92 -53.35 -21.20
C LYS A 31 -5.88 -52.14 -21.26
N PRO A 32 -6.76 -51.94 -20.26
CA PRO A 32 -8.16 -51.48 -20.42
C PRO A 32 -8.31 -49.96 -20.56
N LYS A 33 -9.37 -49.52 -21.27
CA LYS A 33 -9.78 -48.11 -21.38
C LYS A 33 -10.04 -47.54 -19.98
N SER A 34 -9.37 -46.44 -19.63
CA SER A 34 -9.40 -45.87 -18.29
C SER A 34 -10.68 -45.05 -18.07
N ALA A 35 -11.26 -45.12 -16.88
CA ALA A 35 -12.48 -44.38 -16.48
C ALA A 35 -12.34 -42.85 -16.58
N ALA A 36 -11.12 -42.32 -16.67
CA ALA A 36 -10.85 -40.90 -16.80
C ALA A 36 -11.19 -40.36 -18.20
N ASP A 37 -11.00 -41.17 -19.24
CA ASP A 37 -11.32 -40.79 -20.62
C ASP A 37 -12.84 -40.75 -20.83
N ALA A 38 -13.58 -41.71 -20.25
CA ALA A 38 -15.04 -41.73 -20.26
C ALA A 38 -15.64 -40.52 -19.53
N ALA A 39 -15.10 -40.13 -18.37
CA ALA A 39 -15.58 -38.96 -17.63
C ALA A 39 -15.37 -37.63 -18.39
N SER A 40 -14.30 -37.52 -19.19
CA SER A 40 -14.04 -36.34 -20.01
C SER A 40 -14.99 -36.25 -21.20
N GLU A 41 -15.30 -37.38 -21.82
CA GLU A 41 -16.24 -37.47 -22.93
C GLU A 41 -17.68 -37.16 -22.47
N ILE A 42 -18.10 -37.67 -21.31
CA ILE A 42 -19.41 -37.34 -20.69
C ILE A 42 -19.52 -35.83 -20.43
N GLN A 43 -18.46 -35.17 -19.95
CA GLN A 43 -18.49 -33.72 -19.72
C GLN A 43 -18.50 -32.88 -21.01
N ALA A 44 -17.97 -33.40 -22.12
CA ALA A 44 -18.05 -32.74 -23.41
C ALA A 44 -19.48 -32.85 -23.98
N ARG A 45 -20.08 -34.05 -23.93
CA ARG A 45 -21.46 -34.29 -24.38
C ARG A 45 -22.51 -33.60 -23.52
N LEU A 46 -22.30 -33.56 -22.19
CA LEU A 46 -23.16 -32.76 -21.30
C LEU A 46 -23.11 -31.26 -21.65
N ARG A 47 -21.97 -30.75 -22.10
CA ARG A 47 -21.89 -29.35 -22.58
C ARG A 47 -22.64 -29.13 -23.88
N GLU A 48 -22.63 -30.09 -24.80
CA GLU A 48 -23.43 -30.04 -26.03
C GLU A 48 -24.92 -30.08 -25.71
N LEU A 49 -25.36 -30.97 -24.81
CA LEU A 49 -26.74 -31.03 -24.32
C LEU A 49 -27.19 -29.73 -23.64
N ILE A 50 -26.35 -29.12 -22.82
CA ILE A 50 -26.64 -27.82 -22.20
C ILE A 50 -26.78 -26.71 -23.26
N LYS A 51 -26.02 -26.79 -24.36
CA LYS A 51 -26.12 -25.81 -25.45
C LYS A 51 -27.44 -25.97 -26.21
N LEU A 52 -27.81 -27.20 -26.57
CA LEU A 52 -29.09 -27.50 -27.22
C LEU A 52 -30.27 -27.12 -26.32
N ALA A 53 -30.20 -27.45 -25.04
CA ALA A 53 -31.22 -27.09 -24.05
C ALA A 53 -31.36 -25.57 -23.86
N LYS A 54 -30.26 -24.80 -23.98
CA LYS A 54 -30.33 -23.32 -23.95
C LYS A 54 -30.93 -22.72 -25.22
N GLU A 55 -30.75 -23.36 -26.37
CA GLU A 55 -31.30 -22.90 -27.65
C GLU A 55 -32.79 -23.25 -27.79
N GLN A 56 -33.21 -24.41 -27.29
CA GLN A 56 -34.58 -24.90 -27.42
C GLN A 56 -35.45 -24.66 -26.17
N GLY A 57 -34.84 -24.48 -25.00
CA GLY A 57 -35.52 -24.23 -23.73
C GLY A 57 -36.23 -25.46 -23.14
N TYR A 58 -36.04 -26.65 -23.72
CA TYR A 58 -36.46 -27.96 -23.24
C TYR A 58 -35.48 -29.02 -23.79
N LEU A 59 -35.46 -30.21 -23.20
CA LEU A 59 -34.67 -31.34 -23.67
C LEU A 59 -35.52 -32.61 -23.65
N THR A 60 -35.44 -33.48 -24.65
CA THR A 60 -36.21 -34.73 -24.63
C THR A 60 -35.41 -35.89 -24.02
N PHE A 61 -36.12 -36.91 -23.52
CA PHE A 61 -35.48 -38.15 -23.05
C PHE A 61 -34.74 -38.88 -24.19
N ASP A 62 -35.19 -38.72 -25.44
CA ASP A 62 -34.53 -39.29 -26.61
C ASP A 62 -33.21 -38.56 -26.91
N ASP A 63 -33.17 -37.22 -26.79
CA ASP A 63 -31.93 -36.43 -26.95
C ASP A 63 -30.88 -36.78 -25.89
N LEU A 64 -31.34 -37.07 -24.65
CA LEU A 64 -30.47 -37.52 -23.57
C LEU A 64 -29.89 -38.92 -23.86
N ASN A 65 -30.70 -39.83 -24.40
CA ASN A 65 -30.28 -41.18 -24.73
C ASN A 65 -29.37 -41.23 -25.98
N GLU A 66 -29.56 -40.34 -26.95
CA GLU A 66 -28.71 -40.26 -28.16
C GLU A 66 -27.33 -39.64 -27.85
N ALA A 67 -27.27 -38.68 -26.93
CA ALA A 67 -26.02 -38.02 -26.56
C ALA A 67 -25.15 -38.83 -25.58
N LEU A 68 -25.71 -39.85 -24.92
CA LEU A 68 -24.99 -40.72 -23.99
C LEU A 68 -24.55 -42.02 -24.70
N PRO A 69 -23.25 -42.42 -24.61
CA PRO A 69 -22.77 -43.65 -25.23
C PRO A 69 -23.38 -44.90 -24.53
N GLU A 70 -23.62 -45.97 -25.30
CA GLU A 70 -24.34 -47.21 -24.91
C GLU A 70 -23.73 -48.03 -23.74
N GLY A 71 -22.76 -47.48 -23.00
CA GLY A 71 -22.14 -48.09 -21.83
C GLY A 71 -22.51 -47.47 -20.48
N ILE A 72 -23.34 -46.42 -20.45
CA ILE A 72 -23.76 -45.75 -19.21
C ILE A 72 -25.27 -45.89 -19.04
N THR A 73 -25.69 -47.12 -18.72
CA THR A 73 -27.08 -47.46 -18.38
C THR A 73 -27.27 -47.62 -16.88
N ASP A 74 -26.40 -47.03 -16.06
CA ASP A 74 -26.55 -47.09 -14.61
C ASP A 74 -27.55 -46.00 -14.18
N ALA A 75 -28.73 -46.43 -13.71
CA ALA A 75 -29.86 -45.55 -13.41
C ALA A 75 -29.49 -44.42 -12.42
N ASN A 76 -28.48 -44.65 -11.58
CA ASN A 76 -27.97 -43.67 -10.62
C ASN A 76 -27.20 -42.51 -11.29
N GLU A 77 -26.45 -42.77 -12.36
CA GLU A 77 -25.71 -41.73 -13.07
C GLU A 77 -26.66 -40.87 -13.93
N LEU A 78 -27.69 -41.51 -14.50
CA LEU A 78 -28.76 -40.80 -15.20
C LEU A 78 -29.51 -39.86 -14.26
N ASP A 79 -29.85 -40.30 -13.05
CA ASP A 79 -30.56 -39.47 -12.07
C ASP A 79 -29.67 -38.32 -11.53
N ALA A 80 -28.36 -38.55 -11.42
CA ALA A 80 -27.40 -37.48 -11.10
C ALA A 80 -27.33 -36.42 -12.21
N ILE A 81 -27.39 -36.83 -13.48
CA ILE A 81 -27.43 -35.92 -14.64
C ILE A 81 -28.77 -35.16 -14.68
N LEU A 82 -29.90 -35.84 -14.51
CA LEU A 82 -31.23 -35.21 -14.46
C LEU A 82 -31.35 -34.23 -13.30
N THR A 83 -30.80 -34.54 -12.13
CA THR A 83 -30.76 -33.62 -10.98
C THR A 83 -29.88 -32.40 -11.27
N ARG A 84 -28.77 -32.58 -11.99
CA ARG A 84 -27.89 -31.48 -12.39
C ARG A 84 -28.53 -30.59 -13.45
N LEU A 85 -29.25 -31.16 -14.41
CA LEU A 85 -29.99 -30.43 -15.45
C LEU A 85 -31.19 -29.66 -14.86
N ARG A 86 -31.95 -30.27 -13.95
CA ARG A 86 -33.02 -29.58 -13.20
C ARG A 86 -32.48 -28.41 -12.37
N ARG A 87 -31.29 -28.54 -11.77
CA ARG A 87 -30.63 -27.42 -11.05
C ARG A 87 -30.22 -26.26 -11.97
N MET A 88 -30.18 -26.49 -13.28
CA MET A 88 -29.89 -25.49 -14.30
C MET A 88 -31.16 -24.99 -15.00
N GLU A 89 -32.35 -25.28 -14.45
CA GLU A 89 -33.66 -24.83 -14.96
C GLU A 89 -33.97 -25.32 -16.38
N ILE A 90 -33.49 -26.52 -16.72
CA ILE A 90 -33.79 -27.18 -17.99
C ILE A 90 -34.84 -28.26 -17.72
N ASP A 91 -36.03 -28.10 -18.29
CA ASP A 91 -37.10 -29.09 -18.22
C ASP A 91 -36.85 -30.22 -19.21
N VAL A 92 -36.86 -31.46 -18.69
CA VAL A 92 -36.75 -32.67 -19.49
C VAL A 92 -38.15 -33.22 -19.72
N ILE A 93 -38.55 -33.30 -20.98
CA ILE A 93 -39.92 -33.60 -21.39
C ILE A 93 -39.93 -34.91 -22.19
N GLU A 94 -40.99 -35.69 -22.08
CA GLU A 94 -41.19 -36.88 -22.91
C GLU A 94 -41.53 -36.47 -24.34
N ALA A 95 -41.05 -37.21 -25.35
CA ALA A 95 -41.22 -36.83 -26.76
C ALA A 95 -42.70 -36.64 -27.18
N SER A 96 -43.63 -37.31 -26.49
CA SER A 96 -45.08 -37.18 -26.67
C SER A 96 -45.69 -35.89 -26.11
N ASP A 97 -45.01 -35.19 -25.20
CA ASP A 97 -45.49 -33.97 -24.54
C ASP A 97 -44.83 -32.69 -25.09
N VAL A 98 -43.95 -32.81 -26.09
CA VAL A 98 -43.28 -31.68 -26.75
C VAL A 98 -44.29 -30.73 -27.42
N ASP A 99 -45.35 -31.26 -28.02
CA ASP A 99 -46.39 -30.44 -28.67
C ASP A 99 -47.24 -29.67 -27.64
N ARG A 100 -47.51 -30.26 -26.47
CA ARG A 100 -48.21 -29.56 -25.37
C ARG A 100 -47.35 -28.46 -24.76
N HIS A 101 -46.04 -28.69 -24.63
CA HIS A 101 -45.12 -27.69 -24.09
C HIS A 101 -44.86 -26.52 -25.04
N LYS A 102 -44.99 -26.74 -26.36
CA LYS A 102 -45.01 -25.67 -27.37
C LYS A 102 -46.31 -24.86 -27.35
N GLU A 103 -47.45 -25.49 -27.03
CA GLU A 103 -48.73 -24.79 -26.91
C GLU A 103 -48.80 -23.91 -25.66
N VAL A 104 -48.29 -24.38 -24.51
CA VAL A 104 -48.28 -23.60 -23.25
C VAL A 104 -47.40 -22.34 -23.32
N LYS A 105 -46.35 -22.31 -24.16
CA LYS A 105 -45.51 -21.12 -24.37
C LYS A 105 -46.05 -20.12 -25.41
N LYS A 106 -47.23 -20.38 -26.00
CA LYS A 106 -47.75 -19.59 -27.14
C LYS A 106 -49.01 -18.78 -26.85
N ASP A 107 -49.48 -18.74 -25.59
CA ASP A 107 -50.49 -17.76 -25.17
C ASP A 107 -49.80 -16.45 -24.72
N PRO A 108 -50.13 -15.30 -25.33
CA PRO A 108 -49.54 -14.02 -24.99
C PRO A 108 -50.46 -13.29 -24.01
N ASP A 109 -50.20 -13.46 -22.71
CA ASP A 109 -50.46 -12.47 -21.66
C ASP A 109 -50.40 -13.23 -20.33
N GLU A 110 -49.27 -13.11 -19.63
CA GLU A 110 -49.20 -12.86 -18.19
C GLU A 110 -47.72 -12.86 -17.75
N GLU A 111 -47.30 -11.67 -17.30
CA GLU A 111 -46.17 -11.43 -16.39
C GLU A 111 -44.78 -11.77 -16.93
N GLU A 112 -44.13 -10.74 -17.49
CA GLU A 112 -42.69 -10.57 -17.43
C GLU A 112 -42.24 -10.58 -15.95
N GLU A 113 -42.05 -11.77 -15.39
CA GLU A 113 -41.07 -11.94 -14.32
C GLU A 113 -39.70 -11.64 -14.94
N GLU A 114 -39.25 -10.40 -14.76
CA GLU A 114 -37.86 -10.00 -14.96
C GLU A 114 -36.95 -10.99 -14.21
N LYS A 115 -36.44 -11.97 -14.95
CA LYS A 115 -35.32 -12.80 -14.49
C LYS A 115 -34.22 -11.86 -14.01
N PRO A 116 -33.65 -12.04 -12.80
CA PRO A 116 -32.60 -11.19 -12.29
C PRO A 116 -31.25 -11.53 -12.95
N GLU A 117 -31.16 -11.49 -14.27
CA GLU A 117 -29.91 -11.69 -15.02
C GLU A 117 -28.98 -10.47 -14.95
N THR A 118 -29.44 -9.35 -14.39
CA THR A 118 -28.60 -8.15 -14.23
C THR A 118 -27.67 -8.19 -13.02
N LYS A 119 -27.74 -9.17 -12.11
CA LYS A 119 -26.94 -9.14 -10.87
C LYS A 119 -25.46 -9.50 -11.02
N LEU A 120 -25.07 -10.20 -12.09
CA LEU A 120 -23.68 -10.62 -12.29
C LEU A 120 -22.86 -9.61 -13.10
N ASP A 121 -23.49 -8.79 -13.94
CA ASP A 121 -22.82 -7.68 -14.68
C ASP A 121 -22.77 -6.36 -13.87
N ILE A 122 -23.39 -6.34 -12.68
CA ILE A 122 -23.37 -5.20 -11.75
C ILE A 122 -22.04 -5.07 -10.99
N LEU A 123 -21.18 -6.09 -11.04
CA LEU A 123 -19.91 -6.10 -10.31
C LEU A 123 -18.71 -5.56 -11.10
N ASP A 124 -18.79 -5.47 -12.43
CA ASP A 124 -17.61 -5.26 -13.29
C ASP A 124 -17.45 -3.84 -13.85
N ASP A 125 -18.41 -2.93 -13.67
CA ASP A 125 -18.21 -1.53 -14.05
C ASP A 125 -17.50 -0.75 -12.93
N PRO A 126 -16.21 -0.37 -13.08
CA PRO A 126 -15.48 0.40 -12.09
C PRO A 126 -16.11 1.76 -11.82
N VAL A 127 -16.78 2.33 -12.83
CA VAL A 127 -17.47 3.62 -12.74
C VAL A 127 -18.72 3.47 -11.89
N ARG A 128 -19.52 2.41 -12.11
CA ARG A 128 -20.72 2.13 -11.30
C ARG A 128 -20.37 1.72 -9.88
N MET A 129 -19.29 0.95 -9.69
CA MET A 129 -18.74 0.62 -8.38
C MET A 129 -18.33 1.90 -7.63
N TYR A 130 -17.62 2.81 -8.29
CA TYR A 130 -17.17 4.07 -7.71
C TYR A 130 -18.35 5.01 -7.42
N LEU A 131 -19.32 5.15 -8.32
CA LEU A 131 -20.53 5.94 -8.08
C LEU A 131 -21.36 5.39 -6.90
N LYS A 132 -21.44 4.06 -6.75
CA LYS A 132 -22.09 3.42 -5.62
C LYS A 132 -21.34 3.68 -4.31
N GLN A 133 -20.01 3.55 -4.30
CA GLN A 133 -19.16 3.87 -3.14
C GLN A 133 -19.24 5.35 -2.77
N MET A 134 -19.25 6.24 -3.75
CA MET A 134 -19.45 7.68 -3.54
C MET A 134 -20.84 7.98 -3.01
N GLY A 135 -21.86 7.25 -3.49
CA GLY A 135 -23.26 7.30 -3.05
C GLY A 135 -23.43 6.99 -1.55
N GLN A 136 -22.49 6.28 -0.94
CA GLN A 136 -22.51 5.93 0.48
C GLN A 136 -22.02 7.06 1.39
N VAL A 137 -21.12 7.94 0.92
CA VAL A 137 -20.57 9.03 1.74
C VAL A 137 -21.47 10.27 1.62
N PRO A 138 -22.14 10.71 2.71
CA PRO A 138 -22.99 11.90 2.67
C PRO A 138 -22.17 13.15 2.39
N LEU A 139 -22.78 14.16 1.75
CA LEU A 139 -22.13 15.46 1.59
C LEU A 139 -21.94 16.11 2.96
N LEU A 140 -20.77 16.71 3.18
CA LEU A 140 -20.51 17.48 4.38
C LEU A 140 -21.40 18.73 4.40
N THR A 141 -21.88 19.09 5.58
CA THR A 141 -22.40 20.43 5.81
C THR A 141 -21.25 21.42 5.92
N ARG A 142 -21.53 22.71 5.68
CA ARG A 142 -20.54 23.79 5.85
C ARG A 142 -19.89 23.77 7.23
N GLU A 143 -20.64 23.41 8.28
CA GLU A 143 -20.12 23.32 9.65
C GLU A 143 -19.12 22.16 9.80
N GLN A 144 -19.43 21.01 9.22
CA GLN A 144 -18.53 19.85 9.23
C GLN A 144 -17.27 20.11 8.41
N GLU A 145 -17.37 20.80 7.28
CA GLU A 145 -16.19 21.25 6.51
C GLU A 145 -15.27 22.16 7.33
N VAL A 146 -15.86 23.10 8.09
CA VAL A 146 -15.09 23.99 8.98
C VAL A 146 -14.44 23.20 10.11
N GLU A 147 -15.13 22.21 10.68
CA GLU A 147 -14.57 21.35 11.74
C GLU A 147 -13.39 20.52 11.23
N ILE A 148 -13.52 19.88 10.07
CA ILE A 148 -12.43 19.10 9.46
C ILE A 148 -11.26 20.03 9.12
N SER A 149 -11.53 21.24 8.61
CA SER A 149 -10.50 22.24 8.33
C SER A 149 -9.73 22.64 9.59
N LYS A 150 -10.43 22.88 10.70
CA LYS A 150 -9.80 23.18 12.01
C LYS A 150 -8.96 22.00 12.51
N ARG A 151 -9.46 20.75 12.37
CA ARG A 151 -8.72 19.53 12.74
C ARG A 151 -7.44 19.38 11.93
N ILE A 152 -7.48 19.67 10.62
CA ILE A 152 -6.31 19.66 9.74
C ILE A 152 -5.31 20.72 10.21
N GLU A 153 -5.74 21.97 10.40
CA GLU A 153 -4.87 23.07 10.82
C GLU A 153 -4.22 22.81 12.19
N GLU A 154 -4.98 22.29 13.16
CA GLU A 154 -4.45 21.92 14.47
C GLU A 154 -3.37 20.84 14.36
N ALA A 155 -3.65 19.77 13.61
CA ALA A 155 -2.71 18.68 13.43
C ALA A 155 -1.42 19.15 12.75
N GLU A 156 -1.52 20.01 11.72
CA GLU A 156 -0.37 20.60 11.03
C GLU A 156 0.45 21.53 11.93
N ASN A 157 -0.21 22.36 12.73
CA ASN A 157 0.45 23.20 13.72
C ASN A 157 1.19 22.35 14.76
N MET A 158 0.60 21.24 15.20
CA MET A 158 1.24 20.31 16.13
C MET A 158 2.45 19.59 15.50
N VAL A 159 2.35 19.18 14.23
CA VAL A 159 3.48 18.64 13.45
C VAL A 159 4.63 19.65 13.40
N GLY A 160 4.33 20.91 13.06
CA GLY A 160 5.33 21.98 13.06
C GLY A 160 5.98 22.20 14.42
N LYS A 161 5.20 22.19 15.51
CA LYS A 161 5.73 22.30 16.88
C LYS A 161 6.68 21.14 17.24
N HIS A 162 6.35 19.91 16.86
CA HIS A 162 7.20 18.74 17.12
C HIS A 162 8.49 18.79 16.29
N ILE A 163 8.41 19.16 15.02
CA ILE A 163 9.60 19.31 14.16
C ILE A 163 10.54 20.39 14.71
N ASN A 164 9.99 21.51 15.17
CA ASN A 164 10.75 22.62 15.75
C ASN A 164 11.42 22.26 17.10
N ARG A 165 11.12 21.10 17.69
CA ARG A 165 11.84 20.58 18.87
C ARG A 165 13.17 19.91 18.50
N PHE A 166 13.30 19.39 17.29
CA PHE A 166 14.51 18.69 16.88
C PHE A 166 15.64 19.66 16.53
N GLY A 167 16.87 19.30 16.90
CA GLY A 167 18.04 20.15 16.66
C GLY A 167 18.43 20.32 15.19
N PHE A 168 18.24 19.29 14.37
CA PHE A 168 18.54 19.38 12.93
C PHE A 168 17.70 20.44 12.21
N THR A 169 16.53 20.77 12.75
CA THR A 169 15.62 21.79 12.20
C THR A 169 16.28 23.17 12.13
N ALA A 170 17.14 23.53 13.09
CA ALA A 170 17.89 24.78 13.04
C ALA A 170 18.80 24.84 11.79
N ARG A 171 19.56 23.77 11.55
CA ARG A 171 20.44 23.67 10.38
C ARG A 171 19.64 23.66 9.08
N ALA A 172 18.54 22.90 9.02
CA ALA A 172 17.68 22.83 7.84
C ALA A 172 17.08 24.21 7.48
N HIS A 173 16.68 25.01 8.47
CA HIS A 173 16.22 26.39 8.25
C HIS A 173 17.34 27.29 7.71
N LEU A 174 18.55 27.17 8.24
CA LEU A 174 19.71 27.94 7.77
C LEU A 174 20.10 27.56 6.33
N ASP A 175 20.16 26.27 6.03
CA ASP A 175 20.47 25.76 4.70
C ASP A 175 19.44 26.25 3.66
N LEU A 176 18.16 26.25 4.03
CA LEU A 176 17.10 26.73 3.14
C LEU A 176 17.16 28.26 2.96
N ALA A 177 17.43 29.00 4.02
CA ALA A 177 17.60 30.45 3.95
C ALA A 177 18.83 30.85 3.13
N GLN A 178 19.92 30.08 3.22
CA GLN A 178 21.11 30.28 2.39
C GLN A 178 20.79 30.01 0.92
N LYS A 179 20.12 28.90 0.60
CA LYS A 179 19.69 28.60 -0.78
C LYS A 179 18.78 29.68 -1.38
N LEU A 180 17.92 30.28 -0.56
CA LEU A 180 17.08 31.42 -0.96
C LEU A 180 17.90 32.68 -1.22
N THR A 181 18.92 32.95 -0.41
CA THR A 181 19.82 34.09 -0.57
C THR A 181 20.71 33.95 -1.81
N GLU A 182 21.17 32.73 -2.09
CA GLU A 182 21.95 32.37 -3.27
C GLU A 182 21.11 32.27 -4.56
N GLY A 183 19.77 32.35 -4.45
CA GLY A 183 18.87 32.25 -5.59
C GLY A 183 18.72 30.84 -6.18
N ARG A 184 19.21 29.79 -5.50
CA ARG A 184 19.03 28.39 -5.94
C ARG A 184 17.60 27.90 -5.77
N GLU A 185 16.87 28.50 -4.84
CA GLU A 185 15.48 28.16 -4.54
C GLU A 185 14.53 29.32 -4.87
N ARG A 186 13.40 28.99 -5.49
CA ARG A 186 12.38 29.99 -5.82
C ARG A 186 11.64 30.40 -4.55
N PHE A 187 11.63 31.71 -4.28
CA PHE A 187 10.94 32.31 -3.13
C PHE A 187 9.50 31.80 -2.94
N ASP A 188 8.71 31.82 -4.02
CA ASP A 188 7.31 31.42 -4.00
C ASP A 188 7.11 29.93 -3.69
N ARG A 189 8.12 29.07 -3.88
CA ARG A 189 8.00 27.65 -3.54
C ARG A 189 8.13 27.42 -2.04
N VAL A 190 8.99 28.20 -1.40
CA VAL A 190 9.43 27.99 -0.02
C VAL A 190 8.64 28.85 0.96
N ILE A 191 8.32 30.09 0.59
CA ILE A 191 7.83 31.11 1.52
C ILE A 191 6.36 31.42 1.26
N LEU A 192 5.61 31.57 2.36
CA LEU A 192 4.18 31.85 2.38
C LEU A 192 3.93 33.35 2.20
N ASP A 193 3.82 33.77 0.94
CA ASP A 193 3.73 35.18 0.53
C ASP A 193 2.59 35.96 1.20
N LYS A 194 1.45 35.30 1.49
CA LYS A 194 0.29 35.90 2.18
C LYS A 194 0.62 36.53 3.55
N LYS A 195 1.73 36.13 4.18
CA LYS A 195 2.15 36.62 5.51
C LYS A 195 3.21 37.73 5.43
N ILE A 196 3.65 38.10 4.23
CA ILE A 196 4.75 39.04 4.01
C ILE A 196 4.23 40.28 3.29
N GLU A 197 4.55 41.46 3.83
CA GLU A 197 4.17 42.74 3.22
C GLU A 197 4.99 43.04 1.95
N SER A 198 6.28 42.68 1.94
CA SER A 198 7.18 42.90 0.81
C SER A 198 8.32 41.89 0.80
N ARG A 199 8.53 41.26 -0.36
CA ARG A 199 9.64 40.31 -0.61
C ARG A 199 11.01 40.95 -0.34
N GLU A 200 11.22 42.20 -0.74
CA GLU A 200 12.49 42.90 -0.54
C GLU A 200 12.78 43.14 0.94
N ARG A 201 11.76 43.53 1.71
CA ARG A 201 11.87 43.76 3.16
C ARG A 201 12.22 42.45 3.86
N TYR A 202 11.58 41.35 3.47
CA TYR A 202 11.89 40.02 4.01
C TYR A 202 13.33 39.60 3.69
N MET A 203 13.79 39.79 2.46
CA MET A 203 15.16 39.46 2.06
C MET A 203 16.23 40.24 2.82
N LYS A 204 15.94 41.47 3.26
CA LYS A 204 16.83 42.24 4.15
C LYS A 204 16.82 41.74 5.60
N ILE A 205 15.70 41.18 6.07
CA ILE A 205 15.54 40.67 7.43
C ILE A 205 16.07 39.24 7.56
N LEU A 206 15.96 38.42 6.51
CA LEU A 206 16.32 37.00 6.50
C LEU A 206 17.75 36.73 7.02
N PRO A 207 18.81 37.46 6.59
CA PRO A 207 20.15 37.26 7.14
C PRO A 207 20.26 37.54 8.64
N ARG A 208 19.47 38.50 9.16
CA ARG A 208 19.44 38.80 10.61
C ARG A 208 18.78 37.67 11.39
N LEU A 209 17.70 37.09 10.85
CA LEU A 209 17.05 35.92 11.44
C LEU A 209 17.98 34.70 11.44
N CYS A 210 18.71 34.47 10.34
CA CYS A 210 19.69 33.39 10.24
C CYS A 210 20.76 33.53 11.33
N LYS A 211 21.36 34.71 11.49
CA LYS A 211 22.34 34.97 12.55
C LYS A 211 21.78 34.75 13.96
N GLN A 212 20.50 35.04 14.19
CA GLN A 212 19.86 34.77 15.49
C GLN A 212 19.68 33.26 15.73
N VAL A 213 19.24 32.52 14.71
CA VAL A 213 19.08 31.07 14.77
C VAL A 213 20.43 30.37 14.96
N GLU A 214 21.46 30.81 14.26
CA GLU A 214 22.83 30.30 14.38
C GLU A 214 23.38 30.50 15.81
N LYS A 215 23.33 31.73 16.33
CA LYS A 215 23.77 32.03 17.71
C LYS A 215 23.03 31.21 18.77
N LEU A 216 21.71 31.07 18.63
CA LEU A 216 20.92 30.27 19.56
C LEU A 216 21.21 28.78 19.41
N GLY A 217 21.37 28.28 18.17
CA GLY A 217 21.71 26.89 17.90
C GLY A 217 23.08 26.49 18.47
N ASP A 218 24.08 27.36 18.32
CA ASP A 218 25.40 27.16 18.93
C ASP A 218 25.33 27.16 20.45
N ALA A 219 24.59 28.11 21.04
CA ALA A 219 24.39 28.17 22.48
C ALA A 219 23.69 26.91 23.02
N ILE A 220 22.67 26.41 22.31
CA ILE A 220 21.94 25.18 22.68
C ILE A 220 22.88 23.97 22.56
N THR A 221 23.66 23.88 21.47
CA THR A 221 24.64 22.81 21.28
C THR A 221 25.67 22.79 22.40
N GLN A 222 26.20 23.95 22.80
CA GLN A 222 27.14 24.07 23.93
C GLN A 222 26.49 23.74 25.28
N GLN A 223 25.22 24.11 25.48
CA GLN A 223 24.49 23.75 26.70
C GLN A 223 24.24 22.24 26.76
N TYR A 224 23.90 21.62 25.63
CA TYR A 224 23.66 20.19 25.53
C TYR A 224 24.93 19.37 25.74
N THR A 225 26.07 19.77 25.17
CA THR A 225 27.36 19.08 25.41
C THR A 225 27.76 19.13 26.89
N LYS A 226 27.55 20.27 27.55
CA LYS A 226 27.78 20.42 29.01
C LYS A 226 26.83 19.56 29.84
N LEU A 227 25.61 19.32 29.38
CA LEU A 227 24.63 18.46 30.04
C LEU A 227 24.95 16.96 29.86
N SER A 228 25.33 16.54 28.65
CA SER A 228 25.69 15.16 28.32
C SER A 228 26.99 14.71 29.02
N GLY A 229 27.93 15.64 29.27
CA GLY A 229 29.16 15.36 30.00
C GLY A 229 29.02 15.23 31.52
N THR A 230 27.88 15.62 32.11
CA THR A 230 27.64 15.53 33.56
C THR A 230 26.76 14.33 33.90
N PRO A 231 27.17 13.41 34.80
CA PRO A 231 26.39 12.23 35.16
C PRO A 231 25.10 12.55 35.93
N ARG A 232 24.98 13.75 36.50
CA ARG A 232 23.80 14.24 37.21
C ARG A 232 23.15 15.34 36.35
N ARG A 233 21.98 15.05 35.76
CA ARG A 233 21.17 16.05 35.03
C ARG A 233 20.70 17.14 36.02
N ASP A 234 21.47 18.22 36.12
CA ASP A 234 21.10 19.37 36.94
C ASP A 234 19.78 19.96 36.42
N SER A 235 18.70 19.84 37.21
CA SER A 235 17.36 20.35 36.88
C SER A 235 17.40 21.84 36.46
N LYS A 236 18.29 22.64 37.08
CA LYS A 236 18.47 24.05 36.75
C LYS A 236 19.07 24.27 35.36
N ARG A 237 20.06 23.46 34.96
CA ARG A 237 20.68 23.52 33.62
C ARG A 237 19.70 23.04 32.55
N LEU A 238 18.92 21.98 32.84
CA LEU A 238 17.86 21.49 31.96
C LEU A 238 16.77 22.56 31.72
N LYS A 239 16.32 23.24 32.79
CA LYS A 239 15.38 24.37 32.66
C LYS A 239 15.98 25.53 31.85
N GLY A 240 17.27 25.82 32.00
CA GLY A 240 17.98 26.81 31.19
C GLY A 240 17.99 26.45 29.69
N PHE A 241 18.34 25.20 29.39
CA PHE A 241 18.32 24.64 28.03
C PHE A 241 16.91 24.66 27.41
N GLN A 242 15.88 24.29 28.17
CA GLN A 242 14.49 24.34 27.69
C GLN A 242 14.04 25.78 27.38
N ARG A 243 14.50 26.78 28.15
CA ARG A 243 14.19 28.20 27.88
C ARG A 243 14.86 28.72 26.61
N THR A 244 16.12 28.34 26.36
CA THR A 244 16.83 28.72 25.12
C THR A 244 16.21 28.02 23.91
N LEU A 245 15.91 26.73 24.03
CA LEU A 245 15.19 25.96 23.01
C LEU A 245 13.80 26.56 22.71
N GLY A 246 13.03 26.92 23.73
CA GLY A 246 11.74 27.59 23.56
C GLY A 246 11.87 29.00 22.94
N SER A 247 13.01 29.67 23.12
CA SER A 247 13.28 30.95 22.47
C SER A 247 13.61 30.78 20.99
N LEU A 248 14.37 29.73 20.64
CA LEU A 248 14.61 29.34 19.25
C LEU A 248 13.30 28.92 18.55
N GLN A 249 12.44 28.15 19.23
CA GLN A 249 11.15 27.72 18.71
C GLN A 249 10.21 28.88 18.34
N ARG A 250 10.30 30.00 19.07
CA ARG A 250 9.54 31.23 18.78
C ARG A 250 10.08 32.00 17.56
N LEU A 251 11.28 31.69 17.08
CA LEU A 251 11.83 32.29 15.87
C LEU A 251 11.39 31.58 14.59
N TYR A 252 11.21 30.26 14.60
CA TYR A 252 10.86 29.50 13.39
C TYR A 252 9.61 30.00 12.66
N PRO A 253 8.49 30.35 13.32
CA PRO A 253 7.31 30.89 12.64
C PRO A 253 7.59 32.18 11.85
N LYS A 254 8.62 32.95 12.22
CA LYS A 254 9.01 34.20 11.54
C LYS A 254 9.68 33.97 10.18
N PHE A 255 10.05 32.73 9.86
CA PHE A 255 10.54 32.37 8.53
C PHE A 255 9.40 32.22 7.52
N TYR A 256 8.16 32.04 7.97
CA TYR A 256 6.97 31.90 7.10
C TYR A 256 7.12 30.81 6.03
N PHE A 257 7.71 29.68 6.37
CA PHE A 257 7.83 28.56 5.41
C PHE A 257 6.47 27.91 5.12
N LYS A 258 6.30 27.46 3.88
CA LYS A 258 5.12 26.72 3.43
C LYS A 258 5.09 25.31 4.03
N GLN A 259 3.90 24.73 4.09
CA GLN A 259 3.71 23.36 4.55
C GLN A 259 4.58 22.33 3.83
N LYS A 260 4.80 22.48 2.52
CA LYS A 260 5.67 21.58 1.74
C LYS A 260 7.09 21.48 2.32
N VAL A 261 7.61 22.59 2.87
CA VAL A 261 8.94 22.61 3.51
C VAL A 261 8.91 21.87 4.84
N THR A 262 7.82 22.00 5.60
CA THR A 262 7.61 21.22 6.82
C THR A 262 7.57 19.72 6.51
N GLU A 263 6.98 19.29 5.38
CA GLU A 263 7.01 17.90 4.92
C GLU A 263 8.43 17.43 4.57
N GLU A 264 9.26 18.27 3.93
CA GLU A 264 10.69 17.98 3.73
C GLU A 264 11.42 17.76 5.07
N PHE A 265 11.11 18.54 6.11
CA PHE A 265 11.68 18.34 7.44
C PHE A 265 11.20 17.05 8.12
N VAL A 266 9.98 16.58 7.83
CA VAL A 266 9.51 15.26 8.28
C VAL A 266 10.37 14.17 7.64
N HIS A 267 10.69 14.27 6.36
CA HIS A 267 11.55 13.29 5.70
C HIS A 267 12.95 13.25 6.32
N LEU A 268 13.52 14.41 6.66
CA LEU A 268 14.78 14.47 7.41
C LEU A 268 14.65 13.80 8.80
N ALA A 269 13.51 13.96 9.48
CA ALA A 269 13.25 13.26 10.74
C ALA A 269 13.23 11.73 10.54
N ASP A 270 12.59 11.26 9.48
CA ASP A 270 12.52 9.83 9.15
C ASP A 270 13.93 9.25 8.89
N ASP A 271 14.79 9.99 8.19
CA ASP A 271 16.16 9.57 7.90
C ASP A 271 17.06 9.55 9.16
N HIS A 272 16.90 10.55 10.04
CA HIS A 272 17.56 10.54 11.35
C HIS A 272 17.09 9.37 12.22
N TYR A 273 15.79 9.06 12.21
CA TYR A 273 15.24 7.92 12.93
C TYR A 273 15.76 6.58 12.38
N ARG A 274 15.85 6.42 11.05
CA ARG A 274 16.48 5.24 10.43
C ARG A 274 17.94 5.09 10.84
N THR A 275 18.68 6.20 10.84
CA THR A 275 20.10 6.21 11.27
C THR A 275 20.23 5.79 12.73
N LEU A 276 19.33 6.26 13.61
CA LEU A 276 19.28 5.87 15.01
C LEU A 276 19.01 4.37 15.18
N LEU A 277 18.03 3.81 14.47
CA LEU A 277 17.75 2.38 14.49
C LEU A 277 18.97 1.55 14.03
N ASN A 278 19.64 1.99 12.97
CA ASN A 278 20.85 1.33 12.48
C ASN A 278 21.96 1.33 13.54
N VAL A 279 22.18 2.45 14.23
CA VAL A 279 23.17 2.56 15.32
C VAL A 279 22.80 1.64 16.50
N GLN A 280 21.53 1.54 16.85
CA GLN A 280 21.05 0.61 17.89
C GLN A 280 21.26 -0.86 17.49
N HIS A 281 20.91 -1.23 16.25
CA HIS A 281 21.11 -2.59 15.73
C HIS A 281 22.59 -2.97 15.60
N GLU A 282 23.44 -2.05 15.16
CA GLU A 282 24.90 -2.24 15.16
C GLU A 282 25.43 -2.44 16.58
N GLY A 283 24.93 -1.67 17.55
CA GLY A 283 25.22 -1.84 18.97
C GLY A 283 24.87 -3.23 19.50
N ALA A 284 23.68 -3.73 19.17
CA ALA A 284 23.23 -5.06 19.55
C ALA A 284 24.03 -6.19 18.88
N ARG A 285 24.38 -6.05 17.60
CA ARG A 285 25.20 -7.03 16.86
C ARG A 285 26.64 -7.09 17.34
N LYS A 286 27.30 -5.94 17.49
CA LYS A 286 28.72 -5.87 17.93
C LYS A 286 28.89 -6.16 19.42
N GLY A 287 27.86 -5.91 20.24
CA GLY A 287 27.81 -6.34 21.64
C GLY A 287 27.89 -7.85 21.84
N ARG A 288 27.49 -8.65 20.83
CA ARG A 288 27.63 -10.12 20.80
C ARG A 288 28.99 -10.57 20.25
N ASN A 289 29.58 -9.82 19.33
CA ASN A 289 30.85 -10.17 18.65
C ASN A 289 32.11 -9.53 19.25
N GLY A 290 32.05 -8.91 20.44
CA GLY A 290 33.21 -8.29 21.09
C GLY A 290 33.82 -7.09 20.35
N GLY A 291 33.16 -6.59 19.29
CA GLY A 291 33.65 -5.47 18.49
C GLY A 291 33.58 -4.15 19.24
N SER A 292 34.54 -3.25 18.97
CA SER A 292 34.76 -1.98 19.68
C SER A 292 33.45 -1.18 19.90
N ARG A 293 32.90 -1.27 21.11
CA ARG A 293 31.75 -0.47 21.59
C ARG A 293 32.02 1.04 21.52
N SER A 294 33.29 1.45 21.51
CA SER A 294 33.72 2.84 21.48
C SER A 294 33.30 3.59 20.21
N ALA A 295 33.39 2.95 19.04
CA ALA A 295 33.01 3.55 17.75
C ALA A 295 31.49 3.76 17.61
N ILE A 296 30.68 2.97 18.32
CA ILE A 296 29.22 3.09 18.31
C ILE A 296 28.79 4.17 19.30
N GLY A 297 29.39 4.19 20.49
CA GLY A 297 29.12 5.22 21.49
C GLY A 297 29.49 6.64 21.02
N THR A 298 30.54 6.78 20.22
CA THR A 298 30.90 8.06 19.58
C THR A 298 29.85 8.51 18.57
N LYS A 299 29.43 7.63 17.64
CA LYS A 299 28.34 7.91 16.70
C LYS A 299 27.02 8.26 17.40
N SER A 300 26.66 7.52 18.45
CA SER A 300 25.47 7.81 19.26
C SER A 300 25.54 9.20 19.88
N ARG A 301 26.66 9.58 20.48
CA ARG A 301 26.86 10.92 21.07
C ARG A 301 26.83 12.04 20.04
N GLU A 302 27.38 11.81 18.85
CA GLU A 302 27.32 12.76 17.74
C GLU A 302 25.87 12.98 17.27
N LEU A 303 25.10 11.90 17.14
CA LEU A 303 23.67 11.99 16.82
C LEU A 303 22.89 12.72 17.91
N GLU A 304 23.09 12.37 19.17
CA GLU A 304 22.45 13.07 20.31
C GLU A 304 22.78 14.57 20.32
N LYS A 305 24.04 14.92 20.07
CA LYS A 305 24.48 16.31 19.96
C LYS A 305 23.82 17.03 18.78
N SER A 306 23.65 16.37 17.64
CA SER A 306 22.98 16.96 16.47
C SER A 306 21.47 17.11 16.64
N LEU A 307 20.84 16.21 17.41
CA LEU A 307 19.40 16.19 17.64
C LEU A 307 18.97 17.03 18.86
N TRP A 308 19.91 17.36 19.75
CA TRP A 308 19.71 17.99 21.06
C TRP A 308 18.76 17.21 21.98
N LEU A 309 18.68 15.90 21.78
CA LEU A 309 17.80 14.98 22.49
C LEU A 309 18.56 13.69 22.73
N SER A 310 18.27 13.00 23.84
CA SER A 310 18.72 11.61 23.97
C SER A 310 18.06 10.74 22.90
N ILE A 311 18.66 9.58 22.62
CA ILE A 311 18.10 8.60 21.68
C ILE A 311 16.66 8.21 22.05
N ASP A 312 16.39 8.01 23.35
CA ASP A 312 15.07 7.64 23.85
C ASP A 312 14.07 8.79 23.72
N GLU A 313 14.47 10.00 24.13
CA GLU A 313 13.64 11.20 24.01
C GLU A 313 13.29 11.48 22.55
N TYR A 314 14.25 11.31 21.63
CA TYR A 314 14.01 11.46 20.20
C TYR A 314 12.98 10.44 19.68
N SER A 315 13.10 9.17 20.08
CA SER A 315 12.15 8.13 19.69
C SER A 315 10.72 8.45 20.14
N GLU A 316 10.54 8.88 21.39
CA GLU A 316 9.24 9.30 21.92
C GLU A 316 8.65 10.50 21.15
N GLN A 317 9.47 11.53 20.91
CA GLN A 317 9.04 12.71 20.16
C GLN A 317 8.70 12.36 18.70
N TYR A 318 9.47 11.48 18.07
CA TYR A 318 9.23 10.99 16.72
C TYR A 318 7.93 10.17 16.61
N GLN A 319 7.64 9.30 17.58
CA GLN A 319 6.36 8.59 17.63
C GLN A 319 5.19 9.57 17.78
N SER A 320 5.34 10.60 18.61
CA SER A 320 4.35 11.67 18.75
C SER A 320 4.13 12.40 17.42
N LEU A 321 5.21 12.78 16.72
CA LEU A 321 5.16 13.36 15.38
C LEU A 321 4.38 12.47 14.40
N LYS A 322 4.69 11.17 14.33
CA LYS A 322 3.99 10.22 13.45
C LYS A 322 2.51 10.06 13.80
N SER A 323 2.14 10.16 15.08
CA SER A 323 0.74 10.17 15.50
C SER A 323 0.00 11.39 14.95
N TRP A 324 0.59 12.58 15.06
CA TRP A 324 0.01 13.81 14.51
C TRP A 324 -0.06 13.82 12.98
N LEU A 325 0.95 13.29 12.29
CA LEU A 325 0.93 13.11 10.84
C LEU A 325 -0.21 12.19 10.38
N ARG A 326 -0.44 11.08 11.10
CA ARG A 326 -1.57 10.18 10.82
C ARG A 326 -2.92 10.87 11.05
N LYS A 327 -3.05 11.69 12.11
CA LYS A 327 -4.26 12.48 12.35
C LYS A 327 -4.52 13.49 11.24
N ALA A 328 -3.49 14.20 10.79
CA ALA A 328 -3.57 15.16 9.69
C ALA A 328 -3.97 14.47 8.38
N LEU A 329 -3.33 13.34 8.06
CA LEU A 329 -3.64 12.55 6.86
C LEU A 329 -5.08 12.06 6.89
N ARG A 330 -5.54 11.50 8.02
CA ARG A 330 -6.92 11.01 8.17
C ARG A 330 -7.95 12.13 7.94
N ALA A 331 -7.73 13.30 8.53
CA ALA A 331 -8.63 14.44 8.35
C ALA A 331 -8.60 14.98 6.90
N LYS A 332 -7.44 14.98 6.24
CA LYS A 332 -7.33 15.32 4.82
C LYS A 332 -8.06 14.31 3.92
N THR A 333 -7.91 13.03 4.19
CA THR A 333 -8.62 11.96 3.46
C THR A 333 -10.13 12.10 3.62
N GLU A 334 -10.61 12.32 4.85
CA GLU A 334 -12.02 12.59 5.17
C GLU A 334 -12.58 13.78 4.37
N MET A 335 -11.82 14.89 4.31
CA MET A 335 -12.17 16.05 3.48
C MET A 335 -12.24 15.73 1.99
N VAL A 336 -11.27 14.97 1.46
CA VAL A 336 -11.21 14.63 0.03
C VAL A 336 -12.34 13.68 -0.37
N GLU A 337 -12.61 12.66 0.45
CA GLU A 337 -13.69 11.68 0.21
C GLU A 337 -15.06 12.36 0.17
N ALA A 338 -15.30 13.29 1.07
CA ALA A 338 -16.54 14.05 1.08
C ALA A 338 -16.68 15.02 -0.12
N ASN A 339 -15.55 15.56 -0.61
CA ASN A 339 -15.54 16.45 -1.78
C ASN A 339 -15.47 15.72 -3.13
N LEU A 340 -15.30 14.39 -3.12
CA LEU A 340 -15.15 13.57 -4.32
C LEU A 340 -16.34 13.73 -5.28
N ARG A 341 -17.57 13.86 -4.74
CA ARG A 341 -18.80 14.10 -5.51
C ARG A 341 -18.79 15.42 -6.27
N LEU A 342 -18.25 16.47 -5.65
CA LEU A 342 -18.13 17.80 -6.28
C LEU A 342 -17.16 17.75 -7.46
N VAL A 343 -16.03 17.05 -7.33
CA VAL A 343 -15.04 16.91 -8.40
C VAL A 343 -15.65 16.25 -9.64
N ILE A 344 -16.47 15.21 -9.46
CA ILE A 344 -17.13 14.53 -10.59
C ILE A 344 -18.25 15.37 -11.19
N SER A 345 -19.05 16.07 -10.39
CA SER A 345 -20.09 16.94 -10.93
C SER A 345 -19.51 18.08 -11.77
N ILE A 346 -18.31 18.56 -11.42
CA ILE A 346 -17.54 19.51 -12.24
C ILE A 346 -16.96 18.80 -13.46
N ALA A 347 -16.32 17.63 -13.33
CA ALA A 347 -15.73 16.89 -14.45
C ALA A 347 -16.76 16.56 -15.54
N LYS A 348 -17.99 16.17 -15.15
CA LYS A 348 -19.12 15.94 -16.05
C LYS A 348 -19.55 17.16 -16.85
N LYS A 349 -19.17 18.38 -16.46
CA LYS A 349 -19.46 19.62 -17.23
C LYS A 349 -18.43 19.90 -18.32
N TYR A 350 -17.28 19.22 -18.32
CA TYR A 350 -16.17 19.43 -19.26
C TYR A 350 -15.87 18.21 -20.14
N THR A 351 -16.64 17.12 -19.97
CA THR A 351 -16.80 16.01 -20.91
C THR A 351 -18.09 16.19 -21.68
#